data_AF-A0A8T6SYQ2-F1
#
_entry.id   AF-A0A8T6SYQ2-F1
#
_cell.length_a   1.000
_cell.length_b   1.000
_cell.length_c   1.000
_cell.angle_alpha   90.00
_cell.angle_beta   90.00
_cell.angle_gamma   90.00
#
_symmetry.space_group_name_H-M   'P 1'
#
loop_
_entity.id
_entity.type
_entity.pdbx_description
1 polymer ?
#
loop_
_entity_poly.entity_id
_entity_poly.type
_entity_poly.pdbx_seq_one_letter_code
_entity_poly.pdbx_strand_id
1 'polypeptide(L)'
;DNDNDGVWDGVDISPFMTTDKRSSFDIDVLTMGGPTYITLQLRTNNPDNMRLINRNFNWPYDKEGSMRDMDNSVDDVVITPILEFTSDDPPDGPELEEYGMMTVGNVTYIPVFPVWDYGNIVAFKTKMFFPGEGTPKAIEGSLKLSWKVKGLTDAKAVGLGADIAGTKYVVPSDDGFVYATSEWLAEEETFFWNEATATRGSFQTADGRYLILDENDMMVTSTDPLTDMGYYDVETVGGVKYLRGYNGKYLQVQANRTVIAVAEATTDGNLIELFSRGYLSKSTTLALYYEDFTITGTVLEENYGTGAGVVYGNNTTQSFGANLMLAYDFLRNGTTSITDVPDMLDDDNITLSHNITSFGHKDLAM
;
A
#
# COMPACT_ATOMS: atom_id res chain seq x y z
N ASP A 1 0.98 -33.47 -9.32
CA ASP A 1 0.06 -33.24 -8.21
C ASP A 1 0.03 -34.54 -7.43
N ASN A 2 1.07 -34.78 -6.61
CA ASN A 2 1.23 -36.07 -5.92
C ASN A 2 0.37 -36.17 -4.66
N ASP A 3 -0.06 -35.05 -4.10
CA ASP A 3 -0.97 -34.95 -2.94
C ASP A 3 -2.40 -34.55 -3.33
N ASN A 4 -2.67 -34.36 -4.63
CA ASN A 4 -3.98 -34.13 -5.21
C ASN A 4 -4.65 -32.86 -4.68
N ASP A 5 -3.85 -31.82 -4.46
CA ASP A 5 -4.31 -30.52 -3.98
C ASP A 5 -4.68 -29.55 -5.12
N GLY A 6 -4.48 -30.00 -6.37
CA GLY A 6 -4.73 -29.33 -7.64
C GLY A 6 -3.71 -28.28 -8.02
N VAL A 7 -2.53 -28.30 -7.41
CA VAL A 7 -1.33 -27.58 -7.83
C VAL A 7 -0.38 -28.57 -8.52
N TRP A 8 0.19 -28.18 -9.66
CA TRP A 8 1.13 -29.04 -10.35
C TRP A 8 2.49 -29.04 -9.64
N ASP A 9 3.11 -30.20 -9.45
CA ASP A 9 4.35 -30.37 -8.66
C ASP A 9 5.51 -29.45 -9.06
N GLY A 10 5.54 -28.97 -10.32
CA GLY A 10 6.59 -28.06 -10.77
C GLY A 10 6.40 -26.60 -10.33
N VAL A 11 5.22 -26.23 -9.82
CA VAL A 11 4.92 -24.91 -9.24
C VAL A 11 4.45 -24.99 -7.78
N ASP A 12 4.23 -26.20 -7.28
CA ASP A 12 3.93 -26.47 -5.89
C ASP A 12 5.19 -26.36 -5.03
N ILE A 13 5.10 -25.61 -3.93
CA ILE A 13 6.22 -25.45 -2.97
C ILE A 13 6.29 -26.61 -1.97
N SER A 14 5.27 -27.47 -1.89
CA SER A 14 5.24 -28.64 -1.02
C SER A 14 4.54 -29.83 -1.74
N PRO A 15 5.14 -30.36 -2.82
CA PRO A 15 4.52 -31.29 -3.81
C PRO A 15 4.07 -32.67 -3.30
N PHE A 16 4.03 -32.88 -1.98
CA PHE A 16 3.69 -34.14 -1.33
C PHE A 16 2.85 -33.95 -0.06
N MET A 17 2.47 -32.72 0.29
CA MET A 17 1.85 -32.38 1.56
C MET A 17 0.88 -31.20 1.41
N THR A 18 -0.40 -31.47 1.68
CA THR A 18 -1.45 -30.44 1.71
C THR A 18 -2.25 -30.54 3.00
N THR A 19 -2.87 -29.45 3.42
CA THR A 19 -3.76 -29.47 4.60
C THR A 19 -5.20 -29.82 4.22
N ASP A 20 -5.99 -30.24 5.20
CA ASP A 20 -7.44 -30.20 5.05
C ASP A 20 -7.92 -28.75 4.87
N LYS A 21 -9.08 -28.61 4.24
CA LYS A 21 -9.77 -27.34 4.08
C LYS A 21 -10.32 -26.84 5.41
N ARG A 22 -10.02 -25.59 5.77
CA ARG A 22 -10.47 -24.97 7.02
C ARG A 22 -10.80 -23.49 6.83
N SER A 23 -11.63 -22.96 7.72
CA SER A 23 -11.92 -21.53 7.81
C SER A 23 -10.78 -20.72 8.43
N SER A 24 -9.89 -21.40 9.17
CA SER A 24 -8.73 -20.80 9.81
C SER A 24 -7.63 -21.83 10.09
N PHE A 25 -6.40 -21.34 10.20
CA PHE A 25 -5.23 -22.12 10.60
C PHE A 25 -4.45 -21.37 11.67
N ASP A 26 -4.09 -22.06 12.75
CA ASP A 26 -3.24 -21.49 13.78
C ASP A 26 -1.78 -21.79 13.44
N ILE A 27 -0.93 -20.78 13.61
CA ILE A 27 0.52 -20.85 13.45
C ILE A 27 1.16 -20.60 14.81
N ASP A 28 2.14 -21.44 15.12
CA ASP A 28 3.03 -21.32 16.27
C ASP A 28 4.45 -21.60 15.78
N VAL A 29 5.29 -20.56 15.78
CA VAL A 29 6.67 -20.60 15.29
C VAL A 29 7.59 -19.94 16.30
N LEU A 30 8.59 -20.68 16.78
CA LEU A 30 9.66 -20.12 17.61
C LEU A 30 10.82 -19.64 16.72
N THR A 31 11.15 -18.35 16.80
CA THR A 31 12.31 -17.73 16.15
C THR A 31 13.45 -17.52 17.15
N MET A 32 14.66 -17.27 16.64
CA MET A 32 15.84 -16.92 17.44
C MET A 32 16.10 -15.40 17.50
N GLY A 33 15.21 -14.59 16.92
CA GLY A 33 15.25 -13.13 16.92
C GLY A 33 15.75 -12.49 15.62
N GLY A 34 16.04 -13.29 14.58
CA GLY A 34 16.34 -12.78 13.25
C GLY A 34 15.07 -12.41 12.47
N PRO A 35 15.18 -11.55 11.44
CA PRO A 35 14.07 -11.29 10.52
C PRO A 35 13.53 -12.59 9.94
N THR A 36 12.23 -12.81 10.07
CA THR A 36 11.59 -14.09 9.76
C THR A 36 10.59 -13.94 8.63
N TYR A 37 10.62 -14.90 7.70
CA TYR A 37 9.74 -15.00 6.55
C TYR A 37 8.89 -16.25 6.65
N ILE A 38 7.58 -16.08 6.52
CA ILE A 38 6.64 -17.20 6.41
C ILE A 38 5.99 -17.09 5.04
N THR A 39 6.38 -17.98 4.12
CA THR A 39 5.77 -18.07 2.78
C THR A 39 4.73 -19.16 2.78
N LEU A 40 3.53 -18.83 2.34
CA LEU A 40 2.42 -19.78 2.21
C LEU A 40 1.97 -19.87 0.76
N GLN A 41 1.64 -21.07 0.33
CA GLN A 41 0.84 -21.31 -0.87
C GLN A 41 -0.51 -21.86 -0.42
N LEU A 42 -1.58 -21.29 -0.96
CA LEU A 42 -2.94 -21.58 -0.54
C LEU A 42 -3.90 -21.70 -1.71
N ARG A 43 -4.96 -22.49 -1.54
CA ARG A 43 -6.02 -22.67 -2.52
C ARG A 43 -7.37 -22.44 -1.87
N THR A 44 -8.24 -21.71 -2.57
CA THR A 44 -9.59 -21.38 -2.10
C THR A 44 -10.48 -22.62 -2.09
N ASN A 45 -11.51 -22.63 -1.23
CA ASN A 45 -12.51 -23.70 -1.19
C ASN A 45 -13.16 -23.93 -2.55
N ASN A 46 -13.53 -22.85 -3.24
CA ASN A 46 -13.96 -22.88 -4.63
C ASN A 46 -12.82 -22.38 -5.54
N PRO A 47 -12.16 -23.25 -6.34
CA PRO A 47 -11.06 -22.86 -7.19
C PRO A 47 -11.41 -21.77 -8.23
N ASP A 48 -12.68 -21.67 -8.65
CA ASP A 48 -13.11 -20.62 -9.57
C ASP A 48 -13.05 -19.21 -8.94
N ASN A 49 -13.12 -19.10 -7.61
CA ASN A 49 -12.99 -17.81 -6.94
C ASN A 49 -11.60 -17.21 -7.15
N MET A 50 -10.55 -18.03 -7.34
CA MET A 50 -9.21 -17.50 -7.61
C MET A 50 -9.13 -16.62 -8.86
N ARG A 51 -10.06 -16.80 -9.81
CA ARG A 51 -10.15 -15.99 -11.03
C ARG A 51 -10.79 -14.62 -10.81
N LEU A 52 -11.40 -14.36 -9.66
CA LEU A 52 -12.05 -13.10 -9.34
C LEU A 52 -11.05 -11.93 -9.29
N ILE A 53 -9.78 -12.18 -8.95
CA ILE A 53 -8.74 -11.14 -8.85
C ILE A 53 -8.45 -10.45 -10.20
N ASN A 54 -8.74 -11.10 -11.33
CA ASN A 54 -8.53 -10.57 -12.68
C ASN A 54 -9.85 -10.18 -13.35
N ARG A 55 -10.91 -9.97 -12.58
CA ARG A 55 -12.21 -9.57 -13.10
C ARG A 55 -12.63 -8.26 -12.46
N ASN A 56 -13.04 -7.36 -13.32
CA ASN A 56 -13.84 -6.22 -12.93
C ASN A 56 -15.30 -6.57 -13.14
N PHE A 57 -16.16 -6.01 -12.29
CA PHE A 57 -17.59 -6.18 -12.40
C PHE A 57 -18.24 -4.82 -12.59
N ASN A 58 -19.16 -4.77 -13.55
CA ASN A 58 -19.96 -3.60 -13.83
C ASN A 58 -21.03 -3.44 -12.74
N TRP A 59 -21.12 -2.25 -12.16
CA TRP A 59 -22.23 -1.84 -11.31
C TRP A 59 -23.29 -1.14 -12.15
N PRO A 60 -24.57 -1.53 -12.09
CA PRO A 60 -25.59 -0.85 -12.89
C PRO A 60 -25.65 0.63 -12.53
N TYR A 61 -25.90 1.48 -13.54
CA TYR A 61 -26.11 2.90 -13.35
C TYR A 61 -27.05 3.19 -12.16
N ASP A 62 -26.52 3.88 -11.15
CA ASP A 62 -27.20 4.14 -9.88
C ASP A 62 -26.77 5.50 -9.33
N LYS A 63 -27.75 6.29 -8.86
CA LYS A 63 -27.54 7.60 -8.25
C LYS A 63 -27.79 7.60 -6.75
N GLU A 64 -28.32 6.52 -6.22
CA GLU A 64 -28.75 6.40 -4.84
C GLU A 64 -27.77 5.53 -4.03
N GLY A 65 -27.97 5.48 -2.72
CA GLY A 65 -27.13 4.66 -1.84
C GLY A 65 -25.69 5.13 -1.70
N SER A 66 -24.87 4.21 -1.16
CA SER A 66 -23.45 4.39 -0.87
C SER A 66 -22.51 3.97 -2.01
N MET A 67 -23.02 3.21 -2.99
CA MET A 67 -22.34 2.85 -4.23
C MET A 67 -23.14 3.45 -5.37
N ARG A 68 -22.50 4.29 -6.18
CA ARG A 68 -23.10 4.99 -7.32
C ARG A 68 -22.23 4.77 -8.55
N ASP A 69 -22.87 4.58 -9.68
CA ASP A 69 -22.26 4.63 -11.00
C ASP A 69 -23.04 5.66 -11.82
N MET A 70 -22.39 6.76 -12.16
CA MET A 70 -22.97 7.89 -12.89
C MET A 70 -22.24 8.18 -14.21
N ASP A 71 -21.09 7.55 -14.46
CA ASP A 71 -20.31 7.68 -15.68
C ASP A 71 -20.55 6.53 -16.68
N ASN A 72 -21.29 5.48 -16.30
CA ASN A 72 -21.52 4.24 -17.06
C ASN A 72 -20.21 3.49 -17.36
N SER A 73 -19.27 3.59 -16.43
CA SER A 73 -18.13 2.69 -16.30
C SER A 73 -18.59 1.22 -16.30
N VAL A 74 -17.69 0.32 -16.67
CA VAL A 74 -17.92 -1.13 -16.57
C VAL A 74 -16.99 -1.78 -15.55
N ASP A 75 -16.06 -1.00 -15.00
CA ASP A 75 -14.97 -1.45 -14.14
C ASP A 75 -15.19 -0.96 -12.69
N ASP A 76 -16.40 -1.15 -12.17
CA ASP A 76 -16.83 -0.48 -10.93
C ASP A 76 -16.54 -1.28 -9.67
N VAL A 77 -16.41 -2.60 -9.78
CA VAL A 77 -16.20 -3.47 -8.62
C VAL A 77 -14.99 -4.35 -8.83
N VAL A 78 -14.08 -4.30 -7.86
CA VAL A 78 -12.85 -5.07 -7.81
C VAL A 78 -12.89 -5.96 -6.57
N ILE A 79 -12.57 -7.25 -6.77
CA ILE A 79 -12.54 -8.24 -5.69
C ILE A 79 -11.09 -8.65 -5.48
N THR A 80 -10.56 -8.38 -4.29
CA THR A 80 -9.16 -8.68 -3.95
C THR A 80 -9.10 -9.67 -2.79
N PRO A 81 -8.42 -10.82 -2.96
CA PRO A 81 -8.15 -11.71 -1.84
C PRO A 81 -7.07 -11.12 -0.93
N ILE A 82 -7.24 -11.30 0.37
CA ILE A 82 -6.31 -10.85 1.41
C ILE A 82 -6.21 -11.96 2.45
N LEU A 83 -5.01 -12.23 2.95
CA LEU A 83 -4.82 -13.10 4.11
C LEU A 83 -4.77 -12.25 5.37
N GLU A 84 -5.62 -12.56 6.34
CA GLU A 84 -5.64 -11.92 7.66
C GLU A 84 -4.86 -12.79 8.64
N PHE A 85 -3.87 -12.22 9.31
CA PHE A 85 -3.17 -12.84 10.43
C PHE A 85 -3.54 -12.10 11.71
N THR A 86 -4.19 -12.78 12.64
CA THR A 86 -4.56 -12.22 13.95
C THR A 86 -3.60 -12.73 15.01
N SER A 87 -2.94 -11.83 15.74
CA SER A 87 -1.97 -12.16 16.78
C SER A 87 -2.03 -11.13 17.92
N ASP A 88 -1.71 -11.56 19.14
CA ASP A 88 -1.54 -10.65 20.28
C ASP A 88 -0.26 -9.80 20.15
N ASP A 89 0.69 -10.24 19.35
CA ASP A 89 1.96 -9.57 19.05
C ASP A 89 2.19 -9.56 17.52
N PRO A 90 1.36 -8.79 16.77
CA PRO A 90 1.45 -8.75 15.32
C PRO A 90 2.77 -8.09 14.88
N PRO A 91 3.27 -8.39 13.68
CA PRO A 91 4.44 -7.69 13.17
C PRO A 91 4.15 -6.18 13.09
N ASP A 92 5.15 -5.39 13.47
CA ASP A 92 5.13 -3.92 13.41
C ASP A 92 6.40 -3.38 12.72
N GLY A 93 6.44 -2.07 12.47
CA GLY A 93 7.59 -1.40 11.87
C GLY A 93 7.38 -0.94 10.42
N PRO A 94 8.18 0.05 9.96
CA PRO A 94 8.02 0.67 8.65
C PRO A 94 8.35 -0.28 7.49
N GLU A 95 9.18 -1.28 7.72
CA GLU A 95 9.60 -2.27 6.72
C GLU A 95 8.42 -3.10 6.18
N LEU A 96 7.31 -3.21 6.93
CA LEU A 96 6.11 -3.94 6.50
C LEU A 96 5.48 -3.35 5.23
N GLU A 97 5.62 -2.03 5.02
CA GLU A 97 5.11 -1.36 3.83
C GLU A 97 5.77 -1.88 2.55
N GLU A 98 7.06 -2.27 2.63
CA GLU A 98 7.81 -2.84 1.50
C GLU A 98 7.25 -4.21 1.07
N TYR A 99 6.62 -4.94 1.99
CA TYR A 99 5.94 -6.21 1.73
C TYR A 99 4.44 -6.03 1.44
N GLY A 100 3.95 -4.78 1.39
CA GLY A 100 2.55 -4.45 1.23
C GLY A 100 1.67 -4.92 2.41
N MET A 101 2.28 -5.17 3.56
CA MET A 101 1.60 -5.59 4.78
C MET A 101 1.12 -4.38 5.56
N MET A 102 -0.05 -4.49 6.19
CA MET A 102 -0.61 -3.44 7.03
C MET A 102 -1.18 -4.04 8.31
N THR A 103 -0.72 -3.55 9.46
CA THR A 103 -1.21 -3.97 10.78
C THR A 103 -2.19 -2.93 11.32
N VAL A 104 -3.40 -3.37 11.69
CA VAL A 104 -4.44 -2.54 12.32
C VAL A 104 -4.89 -3.23 13.60
N GLY A 105 -4.50 -2.69 14.75
CA GLY A 105 -4.74 -3.35 16.03
C GLY A 105 -3.99 -4.68 16.09
N ASN A 106 -4.72 -5.77 16.29
CA ASN A 106 -4.19 -7.13 16.39
C ASN A 106 -4.28 -7.93 15.08
N VAL A 107 -4.65 -7.29 13.97
CA VAL A 107 -4.80 -7.94 12.65
C VAL A 107 -3.81 -7.36 11.66
N THR A 108 -3.03 -8.23 11.05
CA THR A 108 -2.16 -7.90 9.92
C THR A 108 -2.80 -8.40 8.62
N TYR A 109 -3.01 -7.48 7.69
CA TYR A 109 -3.47 -7.76 6.34
C TYR A 109 -2.27 -8.03 5.44
N ILE A 110 -2.24 -9.20 4.81
CA ILE A 110 -1.14 -9.66 3.99
C ILE A 110 -1.65 -9.85 2.55
N PRO A 111 -1.00 -9.23 1.55
CA PRO A 111 -1.40 -9.41 0.17
C PRO A 111 -1.14 -10.85 -0.29
N VAL A 112 -1.99 -11.34 -1.19
CA VAL A 112 -1.80 -12.64 -1.84
C VAL A 112 -1.68 -12.45 -3.34
N PHE A 113 -0.85 -13.26 -3.98
CA PHE A 113 -0.48 -13.13 -5.38
C PHE A 113 -0.82 -14.42 -6.14
N PRO A 114 -1.32 -14.35 -7.38
CA PRO A 114 -1.66 -15.54 -8.14
C PRO A 114 -0.43 -16.36 -8.53
N VAL A 115 -0.52 -17.68 -8.33
CA VAL A 115 0.41 -18.66 -8.89
C VAL A 115 -0.18 -19.15 -10.20
N TRP A 116 0.54 -18.89 -11.30
CA TRP A 116 0.09 -19.22 -12.64
C TRP A 116 0.69 -20.53 -13.13
N ASP A 117 -0.16 -21.38 -13.71
CA ASP A 117 0.26 -22.55 -14.46
C ASP A 117 -0.57 -22.67 -15.75
N TYR A 118 0.11 -22.73 -16.89
CA TYR A 118 -0.49 -22.74 -18.23
C TYR A 118 -1.65 -21.73 -18.44
N GLY A 119 -1.51 -20.51 -17.91
CA GLY A 119 -2.52 -19.45 -18.05
C GLY A 119 -3.73 -19.57 -17.13
N ASN A 120 -3.73 -20.51 -16.18
CA ASN A 120 -4.71 -20.59 -15.10
C ASN A 120 -4.06 -20.19 -13.78
N ILE A 121 -4.86 -19.60 -12.89
CA ILE A 121 -4.47 -19.43 -11.49
C ILE A 121 -4.76 -20.76 -10.79
N VAL A 122 -3.72 -21.40 -10.28
CA VAL A 122 -3.81 -22.72 -9.62
C VAL A 122 -3.75 -22.62 -8.10
N ALA A 123 -3.12 -21.57 -7.58
CA ALA A 123 -3.05 -21.25 -6.16
C ALA A 123 -2.83 -19.74 -5.97
N PHE A 124 -2.86 -19.30 -4.72
CA PHE A 124 -2.30 -18.03 -4.29
C PHE A 124 -1.02 -18.26 -3.49
N LYS A 125 -0.09 -17.32 -3.58
CA LYS A 125 1.14 -17.28 -2.80
C LYS A 125 1.19 -15.99 -2.00
N THR A 126 1.65 -16.07 -0.77
CA THR A 126 1.84 -14.92 0.09
C THR A 126 3.10 -15.08 0.92
N LYS A 127 3.67 -13.95 1.36
CA LYS A 127 4.89 -13.89 2.15
C LYS A 127 4.64 -12.92 3.29
N MET A 128 4.64 -13.45 4.51
CA MET A 128 4.62 -12.67 5.74
C MET A 128 6.04 -12.34 6.15
N PHE A 129 6.28 -11.11 6.59
CA PHE A 129 7.55 -10.65 7.11
C PHE A 129 7.38 -10.22 8.58
N PHE A 130 8.28 -10.71 9.42
CA PHE A 130 8.39 -10.35 10.82
C PHE A 130 9.79 -9.75 11.03
N PRO A 131 9.89 -8.46 11.34
CA PRO A 131 11.18 -7.83 11.62
C PRO A 131 11.91 -8.51 12.77
N GLY A 132 13.24 -8.47 12.72
CA GLY A 132 14.09 -9.07 13.75
C GLY A 132 14.24 -8.17 14.96
N GLU A 133 14.05 -8.72 16.16
CA GLU A 133 14.21 -8.02 17.43
C GLU A 133 15.54 -8.35 18.14
N GLY A 134 16.32 -9.30 17.61
CA GLY A 134 17.59 -9.76 18.18
C GLY A 134 17.45 -10.69 19.39
N THR A 135 16.21 -11.02 19.80
CA THR A 135 15.93 -12.00 20.85
C THR A 135 14.91 -13.03 20.37
N PRO A 136 15.00 -14.31 20.82
CA PRO A 136 14.03 -15.34 20.48
C PRO A 136 12.59 -14.91 20.77
N LYS A 137 11.70 -15.11 19.80
CA LYS A 137 10.29 -14.69 19.88
C LYS A 137 9.39 -15.78 19.31
N ALA A 138 8.24 -15.99 19.94
CA ALA A 138 7.20 -16.85 19.41
C ALA A 138 6.28 -16.02 18.50
N ILE A 139 6.07 -16.46 17.27
CA ILE A 139 5.06 -15.95 16.36
C ILE A 139 3.85 -16.87 16.53
N GLU A 140 2.83 -16.37 17.21
CA GLU A 140 1.59 -17.09 17.48
C GLU A 140 0.43 -16.32 16.89
N GLY A 141 -0.45 -16.99 16.14
CA GLY A 141 -1.63 -16.33 15.61
C GLY A 141 -2.50 -17.22 14.72
N SER A 142 -3.60 -16.65 14.24
CA SER A 142 -4.58 -17.35 13.42
C SER A 142 -4.74 -16.69 12.06
N LEU A 143 -4.73 -17.52 11.02
CA LEU A 143 -4.87 -17.12 9.62
C LEU A 143 -6.30 -17.29 9.14
N LYS A 144 -6.80 -16.31 8.38
CA LYS A 144 -8.09 -16.38 7.66
C LYS A 144 -7.96 -15.78 6.27
N LEU A 145 -8.49 -16.47 5.26
CA LEU A 145 -8.61 -15.92 3.92
C LEU A 145 -9.89 -15.08 3.82
N SER A 146 -9.76 -13.84 3.36
CA SER A 146 -10.87 -12.94 3.12
C SER A 146 -10.84 -12.37 1.70
N TRP A 147 -12.03 -12.04 1.19
CA TRP A 147 -12.24 -11.36 -0.08
C TRP A 147 -12.78 -9.97 0.21
N LYS A 148 -11.95 -8.96 -0.07
CA LYS A 148 -12.34 -7.56 0.03
C LYS A 148 -12.98 -7.14 -1.28
N VAL A 149 -14.28 -6.83 -1.23
CA VAL A 149 -15.02 -6.28 -2.36
C VAL A 149 -14.96 -4.77 -2.28
N LYS A 150 -14.25 -4.15 -3.22
CA LYS A 150 -14.16 -2.70 -3.37
C LYS A 150 -15.07 -2.25 -4.51
N GLY A 151 -15.83 -1.19 -4.28
CA GLY A 151 -16.54 -0.45 -5.32
C GLY A 151 -15.79 0.84 -5.64
N LEU A 152 -15.81 1.25 -6.89
CA LEU A 152 -15.40 2.56 -7.37
C LEU A 152 -16.67 3.40 -7.48
N THR A 153 -17.06 4.01 -6.36
CA THR A 153 -18.29 4.81 -6.33
C THR A 153 -18.04 6.19 -6.90
N ASP A 154 -18.93 6.66 -7.76
CA ASP A 154 -18.87 8.01 -8.29
C ASP A 154 -19.27 9.03 -7.22
N ALA A 155 -18.34 9.93 -6.94
CA ALA A 155 -18.50 11.01 -5.99
C ALA A 155 -18.32 12.36 -6.70
N LYS A 156 -19.04 13.38 -6.22
CA LYS A 156 -18.90 14.75 -6.74
C LYS A 156 -17.47 15.20 -6.51
N ALA A 157 -16.75 15.44 -7.60
CA ALA A 157 -15.38 15.89 -7.56
C ALA A 157 -15.31 17.40 -7.83
N VAL A 158 -14.46 18.08 -7.07
CA VAL A 158 -14.31 19.53 -7.13
C VAL A 158 -12.83 19.92 -7.01
N GLY A 159 -12.49 21.04 -7.63
CA GLY A 159 -11.25 21.76 -7.39
C GLY A 159 -11.50 22.99 -6.55
N LEU A 160 -10.52 23.39 -5.76
CA LEU A 160 -10.51 24.66 -5.04
C LEU A 160 -9.40 25.53 -5.65
N GLY A 161 -9.70 26.77 -6.01
CA GLY A 161 -8.68 27.66 -6.58
C GLY A 161 -9.00 29.14 -6.44
N ALA A 162 -7.98 29.97 -6.62
CA ALA A 162 -8.11 31.43 -6.57
C ALA A 162 -7.28 32.07 -7.69
N ASP A 163 -7.74 33.19 -8.25
CA ASP A 163 -6.97 33.95 -9.24
C ASP A 163 -5.94 34.85 -8.56
N ILE A 164 -4.67 34.44 -8.56
CA ILE A 164 -3.57 35.12 -7.88
C ILE A 164 -2.34 35.09 -8.79
N ALA A 165 -2.36 35.99 -9.78
CA ALA A 165 -1.47 35.96 -10.93
C ALA A 165 -1.70 34.70 -11.78
N GLY A 166 -2.97 34.46 -12.14
CA GLY A 166 -3.45 33.23 -12.74
C GLY A 166 -4.13 32.34 -11.69
N THR A 167 -5.03 31.48 -12.15
CA THR A 167 -5.71 30.52 -11.27
C THR A 167 -4.68 29.59 -10.65
N LYS A 168 -4.61 29.60 -9.33
CA LYS A 168 -3.83 28.65 -8.54
C LYS A 168 -4.79 27.74 -7.79
N TYR A 169 -4.60 26.44 -7.97
CA TYR A 169 -5.39 25.41 -7.30
C TYR A 169 -4.73 24.98 -6.00
N VAL A 170 -5.61 24.57 -5.08
CA VAL A 170 -5.26 24.13 -3.74
C VAL A 170 -4.73 22.70 -3.78
N VAL A 171 -3.61 22.47 -3.10
CA VAL A 171 -2.94 21.17 -2.95
C VAL A 171 -2.64 20.94 -1.46
N PRO A 172 -3.02 19.78 -0.89
CA PRO A 172 -2.52 19.32 0.40
C PRO A 172 -1.02 19.04 0.34
N SER A 173 -0.27 19.49 1.33
CA SER A 173 1.14 19.16 1.47
C SER A 173 1.37 18.11 2.56
N ASP A 174 2.53 17.47 2.54
CA ASP A 174 2.95 16.44 3.50
C ASP A 174 3.16 17.01 4.92
N ASP A 175 3.35 18.33 5.03
CA ASP A 175 3.43 19.05 6.31
C ASP A 175 2.06 19.22 7.00
N GLY A 176 0.98 18.74 6.36
CA GLY A 176 -0.39 18.83 6.84
C GLY A 176 -1.11 20.13 6.47
N PHE A 177 -0.39 21.13 5.94
CA PHE A 177 -0.96 22.39 5.49
C PHE A 177 -1.49 22.29 4.06
N VAL A 178 -2.29 23.30 3.71
CA VAL A 178 -2.97 23.38 2.41
C VAL A 178 -2.59 24.68 1.71
N TYR A 179 -2.06 24.56 0.49
CA TYR A 179 -1.49 25.67 -0.27
C TYR A 179 -2.13 25.82 -1.64
N ALA A 180 -2.34 27.05 -2.10
CA ALA A 180 -2.79 27.34 -3.48
C ALA A 180 -1.59 27.63 -4.38
N THR A 181 -0.94 26.57 -4.88
CA THR A 181 0.32 26.65 -5.64
C THR A 181 0.23 26.08 -7.06
N SER A 182 -0.67 25.13 -7.30
CA SER A 182 -0.73 24.40 -8.58
C SER A 182 -1.37 25.21 -9.69
N GLU A 183 -0.90 25.03 -10.92
CA GLU A 183 -1.43 25.69 -12.12
C GLU A 183 -2.52 24.88 -12.82
N TRP A 184 -2.65 23.60 -12.48
CA TRP A 184 -3.50 22.65 -13.17
C TRP A 184 -4.41 21.97 -12.18
N LEU A 185 -5.63 21.69 -12.61
CA LEU A 185 -6.57 20.91 -11.82
C LEU A 185 -6.40 19.43 -12.17
N ALA A 186 -5.40 18.78 -11.56
CA ALA A 186 -5.11 17.36 -11.70
C ALA A 186 -5.65 16.56 -10.49
N GLU A 187 -5.11 15.36 -10.25
CA GLU A 187 -5.58 14.46 -9.20
C GLU A 187 -5.32 15.00 -7.79
N GLU A 188 -4.13 15.57 -7.55
CA GLU A 188 -3.72 16.13 -6.25
C GLU A 188 -4.52 17.39 -5.85
N GLU A 189 -5.02 18.14 -6.83
CA GLU A 189 -5.87 19.32 -6.64
C GLU A 189 -7.37 18.98 -6.54
N THR A 190 -7.71 17.70 -6.51
CA THR A 190 -9.10 17.24 -6.55
C THR A 190 -9.57 16.72 -5.21
N PHE A 191 -10.75 17.19 -4.84
CA PHE A 191 -11.41 16.83 -3.60
C PHE A 191 -12.79 16.23 -3.89
N PHE A 192 -13.18 15.29 -3.05
CA PHE A 192 -14.53 14.73 -3.06
C PHE A 192 -15.43 15.56 -2.15
N TRP A 193 -16.50 16.11 -2.71
CA TRP A 193 -17.51 16.88 -1.99
C TRP A 193 -18.53 15.96 -1.32
N ASN A 194 -18.52 15.96 0.01
CA ASN A 194 -19.49 15.25 0.83
C ASN A 194 -20.60 16.24 1.25
N GLU A 195 -21.75 16.14 0.60
CA GLU A 195 -22.88 17.03 0.83
C GLU A 195 -23.59 16.72 2.16
N ALA A 196 -23.64 17.71 3.07
CA ALA A 196 -24.40 17.61 4.33
C ALA A 196 -25.79 18.24 4.19
N THR A 197 -25.88 19.35 3.45
CA THR A 197 -27.12 20.00 3.03
C THR A 197 -26.93 20.59 1.63
N ALA A 198 -27.99 21.15 1.04
CA ALA A 198 -27.92 21.76 -0.30
C ALA A 198 -26.86 22.87 -0.46
N THR A 199 -26.44 23.50 0.64
CA THR A 199 -25.45 24.60 0.64
C THR A 199 -24.30 24.36 1.61
N ARG A 200 -24.16 23.17 2.20
CA ARG A 200 -23.11 22.87 3.19
C ARG A 200 -22.55 21.48 2.98
N GLY A 201 -21.25 21.31 3.14
CA GLY A 201 -20.58 20.02 2.99
C GLY A 201 -19.12 20.06 3.40
N SER A 202 -18.42 18.95 3.22
CA SER A 202 -17.00 18.81 3.53
C SER A 202 -16.22 18.34 2.31
N PHE A 203 -14.90 18.61 2.33
CA PHE A 203 -13.97 18.17 1.30
C PHE A 203 -13.12 17.02 1.83
N GLN A 204 -13.01 15.96 1.05
CA GLN A 204 -12.13 14.84 1.36
C GLN A 204 -11.12 14.63 0.23
N THR A 205 -9.86 14.46 0.58
CA THR A 205 -8.78 14.12 -0.35
C THR A 205 -8.90 12.66 -0.81
N ALA A 206 -8.14 12.27 -1.84
CA ALA A 206 -8.15 10.92 -2.39
C ALA A 206 -7.69 9.85 -1.37
N ASP A 207 -6.77 10.22 -0.47
CA ASP A 207 -6.27 9.37 0.62
C ASP A 207 -7.20 9.35 1.86
N GLY A 208 -8.34 10.05 1.81
CA GLY A 208 -9.36 9.99 2.84
C GLY A 208 -9.25 11.03 3.95
N ARG A 209 -8.24 11.91 3.95
CA ARG A 209 -8.17 13.06 4.87
C ARG A 209 -9.24 14.09 4.55
N TYR A 210 -9.70 14.83 5.55
CA TYR A 210 -10.62 15.94 5.38
C TYR A 210 -9.88 17.28 5.40
N LEU A 211 -10.34 18.24 4.60
CA LEU A 211 -9.89 19.63 4.73
C LEU A 211 -10.66 20.29 5.87
N ILE A 212 -9.96 20.71 6.92
CA ILE A 212 -10.55 21.39 8.07
C ILE A 212 -9.92 22.75 8.29
N LEU A 213 -10.59 23.63 9.02
CA LEU A 213 -9.99 24.85 9.57
C LEU A 213 -9.46 24.56 10.98
N ASP A 214 -8.20 24.87 11.22
CA ASP A 214 -7.60 24.77 12.54
C ASP A 214 -8.07 25.92 13.48
N GLU A 215 -7.51 25.97 14.68
CA GLU A 215 -7.80 27.04 15.67
C GLU A 215 -7.36 28.45 15.23
N ASN A 216 -6.51 28.54 14.19
CA ASN A 216 -6.05 29.79 13.59
C ASN A 216 -6.82 30.11 12.30
N ASP A 217 -7.94 29.42 12.05
CA ASP A 217 -8.75 29.51 10.84
C ASP A 217 -7.98 29.17 9.55
N MET A 218 -6.87 28.46 9.67
CA MET A 218 -6.05 28.00 8.53
C MET A 218 -6.56 26.65 8.05
N MET A 219 -6.62 26.48 6.72
CA MET A 219 -6.97 25.20 6.14
C MET A 219 -5.82 24.21 6.26
N VAL A 220 -6.11 23.05 6.84
CA VAL A 220 -5.19 21.94 7.05
C VAL A 220 -5.88 20.62 6.68
N THR A 221 -5.10 19.55 6.56
CA THR A 221 -5.66 18.19 6.43
C THR A 221 -5.75 17.50 7.78
N SER A 222 -6.81 16.72 8.00
CA SER A 222 -6.99 15.94 9.23
C SER A 222 -7.62 14.58 8.94
N THR A 223 -7.23 13.58 9.74
CA THR A 223 -7.84 12.25 9.80
C THR A 223 -8.85 12.12 10.95
N ASP A 224 -9.01 13.16 11.77
CA ASP A 224 -9.93 13.17 12.90
C ASP A 224 -11.39 13.15 12.44
N PRO A 225 -12.31 12.65 13.29
CA PRO A 225 -13.74 12.77 13.03
C PRO A 225 -14.14 14.22 12.72
N LEU A 226 -14.94 14.41 11.68
CA LEU A 226 -15.42 15.74 11.27
C LEU A 226 -16.17 16.42 12.42
N THR A 227 -15.70 17.62 12.77
CA THR A 227 -16.42 18.60 13.59
C THR A 227 -16.93 19.73 12.69
N ASP A 228 -17.55 20.76 13.28
CA ASP A 228 -17.99 21.94 12.52
C ASP A 228 -16.85 22.59 11.71
N MET A 229 -15.60 22.48 12.18
CA MET A 229 -14.40 23.00 11.52
C MET A 229 -14.12 22.37 10.14
N GLY A 230 -14.67 21.19 9.86
CA GLY A 230 -14.54 20.51 8.58
C GLY A 230 -15.69 20.74 7.60
N TYR A 231 -16.68 21.56 7.95
CA TYR A 231 -17.80 21.89 7.09
C TYR A 231 -17.73 23.32 6.58
N TYR A 232 -18.09 23.48 5.30
CA TYR A 232 -18.06 24.76 4.60
C TYR A 232 -19.44 25.05 4.00
N ASP A 233 -19.88 26.30 4.16
CA ASP A 233 -21.05 26.81 3.47
C ASP A 233 -20.65 27.32 2.07
N VAL A 234 -21.46 26.97 1.08
CA VAL A 234 -21.26 27.35 -0.33
C VAL A 234 -22.24 28.45 -0.69
N GLU A 235 -21.71 29.60 -1.08
CA GLU A 235 -22.52 30.73 -1.54
C GLU A 235 -22.27 31.01 -3.01
N THR A 236 -23.34 31.21 -3.78
CA THR A 236 -23.24 31.53 -5.21
C THR A 236 -23.52 33.01 -5.45
N VAL A 237 -22.51 33.74 -5.93
CA VAL A 237 -22.62 35.16 -6.28
C VAL A 237 -22.14 35.35 -7.72
N GLY A 238 -23.00 35.90 -8.58
CA GLY A 238 -22.64 36.12 -9.99
C GLY A 238 -22.32 34.83 -10.79
N GLY A 239 -22.76 33.67 -10.30
CA GLY A 239 -22.45 32.36 -10.89
C GLY A 239 -21.14 31.73 -10.38
N VAL A 240 -20.38 32.44 -9.56
CA VAL A 240 -19.18 31.93 -8.88
C VAL A 240 -19.57 31.40 -7.51
N LYS A 241 -18.97 30.27 -7.11
CA LYS A 241 -19.22 29.61 -5.82
C LYS A 241 -18.06 29.90 -4.86
N TYR A 242 -18.35 30.64 -3.79
CA TYR A 242 -17.42 30.95 -2.72
C TYR A 242 -17.65 30.07 -1.51
N LEU A 243 -16.59 29.84 -0.73
CA LEU A 243 -16.60 28.99 0.44
C LEU A 243 -16.47 29.80 1.71
N ARG A 244 -17.30 29.48 2.70
CA ARG A 244 -17.29 30.08 4.03
C ARG A 244 -17.04 29.01 5.09
N GLY A 245 -16.10 29.28 5.97
CA GLY A 245 -15.74 28.40 7.08
C GLY A 245 -16.74 28.46 8.24
N TYR A 246 -16.53 27.61 9.25
CA TYR A 246 -17.32 27.56 10.48
C TYR A 246 -17.35 28.90 11.24
N ASN A 247 -16.31 29.72 11.08
CA ASN A 247 -16.18 31.04 11.68
C ASN A 247 -17.02 32.13 10.97
N GLY A 248 -17.74 31.77 9.90
CA GLY A 248 -18.58 32.68 9.14
C GLY A 248 -17.83 33.55 8.11
N LYS A 249 -16.52 33.34 7.93
CA LYS A 249 -15.67 34.09 7.00
C LYS A 249 -15.38 33.30 5.74
N TYR A 250 -15.11 34.00 4.64
CA TYR A 250 -14.73 33.37 3.38
C TYR A 250 -13.27 32.94 3.38
N LEU A 251 -13.00 31.85 2.69
CA LEU A 251 -11.66 31.35 2.44
C LEU A 251 -10.92 32.28 1.47
N GLN A 252 -9.72 32.67 1.85
CA GLN A 252 -8.83 33.54 1.10
C GLN A 252 -7.42 32.95 1.09
N VAL A 253 -6.72 33.11 -0.03
CA VAL A 253 -5.30 32.76 -0.13
C VAL A 253 -4.42 33.93 0.26
N GLN A 254 -3.47 33.66 1.16
CA GLN A 254 -2.49 34.63 1.64
C GLN A 254 -1.26 34.73 0.72
N ALA A 255 -0.41 35.73 0.95
CA ALA A 255 0.78 35.97 0.12
C ALA A 255 1.78 34.80 0.11
N ASN A 256 1.86 34.06 1.22
CA ASN A 256 2.64 32.81 1.37
C ASN A 256 1.94 31.57 0.78
N ARG A 257 0.81 31.76 0.06
CA ARG A 257 0.00 30.71 -0.57
C ARG A 257 -0.81 29.82 0.37
N THR A 258 -0.81 30.06 1.68
CA THR A 258 -1.69 29.32 2.60
C THR A 258 -3.15 29.77 2.44
N VAL A 259 -4.08 28.85 2.68
CA VAL A 259 -5.54 29.14 2.65
C VAL A 259 -6.03 29.40 4.07
N ILE A 260 -6.75 30.50 4.29
CA ILE A 260 -7.26 30.90 5.62
C ILE A 260 -8.67 31.52 5.51
N ALA A 261 -9.52 31.31 6.49
CA ALA A 261 -10.89 31.85 6.53
C ALA A 261 -10.94 33.23 7.20
N VAL A 262 -10.59 34.31 6.48
CA VAL A 262 -10.50 35.67 7.05
C VAL A 262 -11.31 36.74 6.34
N ALA A 263 -11.78 36.48 5.12
CA ALA A 263 -12.48 37.48 4.33
C ALA A 263 -13.93 37.66 4.80
N GLU A 264 -14.41 38.90 4.81
CA GLU A 264 -15.73 39.24 5.36
C GLU A 264 -16.79 39.37 4.25
N ALA A 265 -16.35 39.56 3.00
CA ALA A 265 -17.23 39.76 1.85
C ALA A 265 -16.72 39.07 0.59
N THR A 266 -17.64 38.72 -0.31
CA THR A 266 -17.30 38.15 -1.64
C THR A 266 -16.64 39.15 -2.59
N THR A 267 -16.48 40.40 -2.18
CA THR A 267 -15.75 41.43 -2.92
C THR A 267 -14.28 41.51 -2.55
N ASP A 268 -13.85 40.77 -1.53
CA ASP A 268 -12.46 40.72 -1.12
C ASP A 268 -11.62 40.00 -2.19
N GLY A 269 -10.34 40.34 -2.29
CA GLY A 269 -9.43 39.73 -3.28
C GLY A 269 -9.01 38.31 -2.91
N ASN A 270 -8.54 37.52 -3.87
CA ASN A 270 -7.94 36.18 -3.68
C ASN A 270 -8.83 35.16 -2.94
N LEU A 271 -10.15 35.26 -3.12
CA LEU A 271 -11.08 34.30 -2.54
C LEU A 271 -10.96 32.93 -3.22
N ILE A 272 -11.15 31.87 -2.43
CA ILE A 272 -11.26 30.52 -2.97
C ILE A 272 -12.61 30.33 -3.65
N GLU A 273 -12.54 29.90 -4.89
CA GLU A 273 -13.65 29.49 -5.74
C GLU A 273 -13.71 27.96 -5.82
N LEU A 274 -14.93 27.45 -5.90
CA LEU A 274 -15.21 26.03 -6.09
C LEU A 274 -15.44 25.71 -7.59
N PHE A 275 -14.56 24.89 -8.15
CA PHE A 275 -14.62 24.41 -9.53
C PHE A 275 -15.21 23.00 -9.59
N SER A 276 -16.26 22.79 -10.40
CA SER A 276 -16.83 21.46 -10.59
C SER A 276 -15.96 20.61 -11.53
N ARG A 277 -15.58 19.41 -11.10
CA ARG A 277 -14.99 18.38 -11.98
C ARG A 277 -15.99 17.32 -12.44
N GLY A 278 -17.25 17.45 -12.04
CA GLY A 278 -18.28 16.46 -12.32
C GLY A 278 -18.25 15.34 -11.29
N TYR A 279 -18.24 14.10 -11.76
CA TYR A 279 -18.17 12.91 -10.93
C TYR A 279 -16.90 12.16 -11.27
N LEU A 280 -16.17 11.74 -10.23
CA LEU A 280 -15.02 10.87 -10.37
C LEU A 280 -15.19 9.69 -9.43
N SER A 281 -14.68 8.55 -9.86
CA SER A 281 -14.79 7.32 -9.09
C SER A 281 -13.84 7.33 -7.91
N LYS A 282 -14.33 6.87 -6.77
CA LYS A 282 -13.62 6.79 -5.49
C LYS A 282 -13.75 5.38 -4.94
N SER A 283 -12.63 4.79 -4.51
CA SER A 283 -12.68 3.46 -3.92
C SER A 283 -13.38 3.47 -2.56
N THR A 284 -14.30 2.54 -2.35
CA THR A 284 -14.99 2.25 -1.08
C THR A 284 -15.08 0.76 -0.86
N THR A 285 -15.06 0.31 0.40
CA THR A 285 -15.24 -1.12 0.71
C THR A 285 -16.73 -1.42 0.82
N LEU A 286 -17.22 -2.34 -0.01
CA LEU A 286 -18.63 -2.74 -0.03
C LEU A 286 -18.90 -3.91 0.91
N ALA A 287 -18.00 -4.89 0.92
CA ALA A 287 -18.13 -6.10 1.72
C ALA A 287 -16.79 -6.78 1.97
N LEU A 288 -16.76 -7.60 3.01
CA LEU A 288 -15.68 -8.54 3.32
C LEU A 288 -16.30 -9.94 3.46
N TYR A 289 -15.80 -10.91 2.70
CA TYR A 289 -16.27 -12.30 2.77
C TYR A 289 -15.15 -13.23 3.17
N TYR A 290 -15.37 -14.04 4.20
CA TYR A 290 -14.44 -15.10 4.58
C TYR A 290 -14.67 -16.34 3.73
N GLU A 291 -13.59 -16.98 3.29
CA GLU A 291 -13.65 -18.25 2.57
C GLU A 291 -12.76 -19.28 3.25
N ASP A 292 -13.25 -20.51 3.36
CA ASP A 292 -12.41 -21.64 3.71
C ASP A 292 -11.31 -21.84 2.66
N PHE A 293 -10.16 -22.31 3.09
CA PHE A 293 -9.01 -22.52 2.22
C PHE A 293 -8.17 -23.71 2.68
N THR A 294 -7.30 -24.15 1.79
CA THR A 294 -6.28 -25.17 2.04
C THR A 294 -4.91 -24.53 1.91
N ILE A 295 -3.96 -24.91 2.77
CA ILE A 295 -2.54 -24.59 2.60
C ILE A 295 -1.94 -25.73 1.79
N THR A 296 -1.48 -25.42 0.58
CA THR A 296 -0.82 -26.34 -0.36
C THR A 296 0.68 -26.37 -0.14
N GLY A 297 1.23 -25.38 0.55
CA GLY A 297 2.61 -25.47 1.00
C GLY A 297 3.04 -24.35 1.91
N THR A 298 4.16 -24.56 2.60
CA THR A 298 4.70 -23.61 3.58
C THR A 298 6.22 -23.66 3.59
N VAL A 299 6.84 -22.48 3.60
CA VAL A 299 8.29 -22.32 3.80
C VAL A 299 8.50 -21.31 4.92
N LEU A 300 9.25 -21.72 5.94
CA LEU A 300 9.70 -20.87 7.02
C LEU A 300 11.19 -20.59 6.84
N GLU A 301 11.58 -19.31 6.85
CA GLU A 301 12.99 -18.90 6.77
C GLU A 301 13.26 -17.83 7.82
N GLU A 302 14.25 -18.06 8.68
CA GLU A 302 14.81 -17.00 9.54
C GLU A 302 16.15 -16.55 8.94
N ASN A 303 16.30 -15.24 8.78
CA ASN A 303 17.50 -14.63 8.23
C ASN A 303 18.40 -14.12 9.35
N TYR A 304 19.70 -14.40 9.24
CA TYR A 304 20.71 -13.99 10.24
C TYR A 304 21.71 -12.99 9.66
N GLY A 305 21.23 -12.13 8.75
CA GLY A 305 22.02 -11.22 7.96
C GLY A 305 22.32 -11.76 6.56
N THR A 306 22.65 -10.86 5.64
CA THR A 306 23.04 -11.21 4.27
C THR A 306 24.26 -10.40 3.87
N GLY A 307 25.33 -11.08 3.48
CA GLY A 307 26.51 -10.44 2.91
C GLY A 307 26.43 -10.43 1.40
N ALA A 308 26.73 -9.29 0.78
CA ALA A 308 26.86 -9.17 -0.67
C ALA A 308 28.19 -8.50 -1.01
N GLY A 309 28.77 -8.89 -2.14
CA GLY A 309 30.07 -8.37 -2.53
C GLY A 309 30.32 -8.48 -4.03
N VAL A 310 31.05 -7.50 -4.55
CA VAL A 310 31.49 -7.46 -5.94
C VAL A 310 33.00 -7.41 -5.97
N VAL A 311 33.61 -8.36 -6.69
CA VAL A 311 35.04 -8.36 -7.02
C VAL A 311 35.18 -7.87 -8.46
N TYR A 312 36.01 -6.85 -8.67
CA TYR A 312 36.13 -6.16 -9.96
C TYR A 312 37.55 -5.70 -10.27
N GLY A 313 37.85 -5.57 -11.56
CA GLY A 313 39.12 -5.06 -12.05
C GLY A 313 39.25 -5.19 -13.56
N ASN A 314 40.28 -4.54 -14.12
CA ASN A 314 40.51 -4.48 -15.57
C ASN A 314 41.38 -5.63 -16.11
N ASN A 315 41.94 -6.47 -15.22
CA ASN A 315 42.81 -7.58 -15.62
C ASN A 315 41.98 -8.85 -15.83
N THR A 316 41.64 -9.15 -17.09
CA THR A 316 40.82 -10.30 -17.47
C THR A 316 41.36 -11.64 -16.95
N THR A 317 42.69 -11.81 -16.92
CA THR A 317 43.33 -13.05 -16.43
C THR A 317 43.10 -13.23 -14.93
N GLN A 318 43.26 -12.17 -14.15
CA GLN A 318 42.98 -12.19 -12.71
C GLN A 318 41.48 -12.35 -12.44
N SER A 319 40.61 -11.67 -13.20
CA SER A 319 39.15 -11.84 -13.06
C SER A 319 38.71 -13.28 -13.32
N PHE A 320 39.29 -13.94 -14.33
CA PHE A 320 39.03 -15.35 -14.59
C PHE A 320 39.56 -16.25 -13.46
N GLY A 321 40.78 -15.97 -12.97
CA GLY A 321 41.36 -16.67 -11.82
C GLY A 321 40.50 -16.56 -10.56
N ALA A 322 40.06 -15.33 -10.24
CA ALA A 322 39.18 -15.05 -9.10
C ALA A 322 37.84 -15.78 -9.21
N ASN A 323 37.23 -15.77 -10.40
CA ASN A 323 35.98 -16.49 -10.62
C ASN A 323 36.13 -18.01 -10.39
N LEU A 324 37.23 -18.60 -10.88
CA LEU A 324 37.47 -20.03 -10.68
C LEU A 324 37.76 -20.37 -9.21
N MET A 325 38.58 -19.54 -8.55
CA MET A 325 38.91 -19.68 -7.12
C MET A 325 37.65 -19.55 -6.27
N LEU A 326 36.86 -18.48 -6.42
CA LEU A 326 35.63 -18.29 -5.64
C LEU A 326 34.60 -19.38 -5.91
N ALA A 327 34.51 -19.89 -7.14
CA ALA A 327 33.63 -21.01 -7.45
C ALA A 327 34.06 -22.33 -6.78
N TYR A 328 35.34 -22.48 -6.45
CA TYR A 328 35.88 -23.69 -5.83
C TYR A 328 36.00 -23.56 -4.31
N ASP A 329 36.66 -22.51 -3.81
CA ASP A 329 37.02 -22.35 -2.41
C ASP A 329 35.97 -21.58 -1.59
N PHE A 330 35.14 -20.75 -2.23
CA PHE A 330 34.05 -20.06 -1.55
C PHE A 330 32.73 -20.86 -1.71
N LEU A 331 32.24 -21.07 -2.94
CA LEU A 331 30.92 -21.69 -3.16
C LEU A 331 30.82 -23.15 -2.71
N ARG A 332 31.94 -23.88 -2.58
CA ARG A 332 31.92 -25.30 -2.15
C ARG A 332 32.37 -25.50 -0.71
N ASN A 333 32.78 -24.46 -0.02
CA ASN A 333 33.25 -24.54 1.34
C ASN A 333 32.24 -23.87 2.28
N GLY A 334 31.49 -24.67 3.03
CA GLY A 334 30.51 -24.15 3.99
C GLY A 334 31.12 -23.47 5.22
N THR A 335 32.45 -23.36 5.31
CA THR A 335 33.15 -22.68 6.42
C THR A 335 33.68 -21.30 6.06
N THR A 336 33.68 -20.93 4.78
CA THR A 336 34.07 -19.59 4.34
C THR A 336 32.85 -18.69 4.23
N SER A 337 33.07 -17.42 4.52
CA SER A 337 32.10 -16.34 4.49
C SER A 337 32.53 -15.30 3.48
N ILE A 338 31.61 -14.42 3.07
CA ILE A 338 31.96 -13.38 2.08
C ILE A 338 33.02 -12.41 2.60
N THR A 339 33.15 -12.27 3.92
CA THR A 339 34.18 -11.43 4.54
C THR A 339 35.58 -12.02 4.43
N ASP A 340 35.70 -13.32 4.09
CA ASP A 340 36.98 -14.00 3.89
C ASP A 340 37.50 -13.85 2.45
N VAL A 341 36.66 -13.38 1.52
CA VAL A 341 37.00 -13.21 0.09
C VAL A 341 38.25 -12.35 -0.14
N PRO A 342 38.49 -11.24 0.58
CA PRO A 342 39.72 -10.46 0.43
C PRO A 342 40.98 -11.29 0.69
N ASP A 343 40.98 -12.04 1.80
CA ASP A 343 42.12 -12.88 2.20
C ASP A 343 42.33 -14.03 1.19
N MET A 344 41.24 -14.62 0.69
CA MET A 344 41.32 -15.66 -0.35
C MET A 344 41.92 -15.14 -1.67
N LEU A 345 41.59 -13.92 -2.08
CA LEU A 345 42.20 -13.30 -3.25
C LEU A 345 43.69 -13.04 -3.04
N ASP A 346 44.06 -12.55 -1.86
CA ASP A 346 45.45 -12.26 -1.51
C ASP A 346 46.32 -13.54 -1.46
N ASP A 347 45.80 -14.63 -0.90
CA ASP A 347 46.48 -15.93 -0.83
C ASP A 347 46.85 -16.49 -2.22
N ASP A 348 46.01 -16.23 -3.23
CA ASP A 348 46.26 -16.62 -4.63
C ASP A 348 46.95 -15.53 -5.47
N ASN A 349 47.49 -14.49 -4.84
CA ASN A 349 48.13 -13.32 -5.49
C ASN A 349 47.22 -12.60 -6.52
N ILE A 350 45.91 -12.53 -6.21
CA ILE A 350 44.91 -11.86 -7.04
C ILE A 350 44.67 -10.44 -6.50
N THR A 351 45.13 -9.43 -7.23
CA THR A 351 45.07 -8.03 -6.81
C THR A 351 43.81 -7.29 -7.31
N LEU A 352 42.67 -7.98 -7.38
CA LEU A 352 41.42 -7.35 -7.82
C LEU A 352 40.83 -6.48 -6.69
N SER A 353 40.14 -5.41 -7.08
CA SER A 353 39.38 -4.62 -6.12
C SER A 353 38.13 -5.38 -5.69
N HIS A 354 37.67 -5.12 -4.48
CA HIS A 354 36.43 -5.70 -3.96
C HIS A 354 35.63 -4.64 -3.20
N ASN A 355 34.32 -4.80 -3.19
CA ASN A 355 33.41 -4.06 -2.32
C ASN A 355 32.47 -5.08 -1.69
N ILE A 356 32.54 -5.23 -0.37
CA ILE A 356 31.75 -6.19 0.40
C ILE A 356 30.96 -5.40 1.44
N THR A 357 29.67 -5.69 1.52
CA THR A 357 28.73 -5.05 2.44
C THR A 357 27.84 -6.09 3.09
N SER A 358 27.25 -5.73 4.23
CA SER A 358 26.32 -6.57 4.99
C SER A 358 24.98 -5.87 5.13
N PHE A 359 23.91 -6.65 5.05
CA PHE A 359 22.54 -6.21 5.17
C PHE A 359 21.85 -6.97 6.31
N GLY A 360 20.87 -6.31 6.96
CA GLY A 360 20.10 -6.90 8.05
C GLY A 360 19.30 -8.13 7.63
N HIS A 361 18.86 -8.18 6.37
CA HIS A 361 18.22 -9.35 5.77
C HIS A 361 18.42 -9.43 4.26
N LYS A 362 18.05 -10.57 3.66
CA LYS A 362 18.27 -10.85 2.23
C LYS A 362 17.62 -9.84 1.29
N ASP A 363 16.43 -9.37 1.62
CA ASP A 363 15.69 -8.47 0.74
C ASP A 363 16.30 -7.05 0.66
N LEU A 364 17.09 -6.60 1.64
CA LEU A 364 17.86 -5.34 1.57
C LEU A 364 19.10 -5.43 0.66
N ALA A 365 19.53 -6.64 0.33
CA ALA A 365 20.72 -6.87 -0.48
C ALA A 365 20.44 -6.86 -1.99
N MET A 366 19.16 -6.81 -2.39
CA MET A 366 18.70 -6.96 -3.78
C MET A 366 18.46 -5.65 -4.51
#